data_AF-A0A4R2TEG5-F1
#
_entry.id   AF-A0A4R2TEG5-F1
#
_cell.length_a   1.000
_cell.length_b   1.000
_cell.length_c   1.000
_cell.angle_alpha   90.00
_cell.angle_beta   90.00
_cell.angle_gamma   90.00
#
_symmetry.space_group_name_H-M   'P 1'
#
loop_
_entity.id
_entity.type
_entity.pdbx_description
1 polymer ?
#
loop_
_entity_poly.entity_id
_entity_poly.type
_entity_poly.pdbx_seq_one_letter_code
_entity_poly.pdbx_strand_id
1 'polypeptide(L)'
;MAKRKREMSRDKIDKLIKQGRGSGTMENYKPWHQIHDVASLGRVTRIKGWKTKRVHHFLSDLEKYFYLLAQWSDYVIDIREQYPLLPIEETMQIAEELSIKHNTDVTTKDETVLTTDFLITLKIGNKTVDIARTLKYAKDIENYRIMEKFEIERTYWEKRGIDWGIVTEKQIPKIMCQNLYNIHQSYFIEQDDDLKSRDIRYLSKILINRIQNQKSTIVQVTTDMDIELGMPAGTSLKILKYLIVNKFLGVDLETRLNFNKITTDKINVQESRKLFDSITGWI
;
A
#
# COMPACT_ATOMS: atom_id res chain seq x y z
N MET A 1 16.34 20.67 -17.27
CA MET A 1 15.30 19.84 -17.93
C MET A 1 14.04 20.69 -18.08
N ALA A 2 13.48 20.79 -19.29
CA ALA A 2 12.24 21.54 -19.52
C ALA A 2 11.10 21.00 -18.64
N LYS A 3 10.37 21.90 -17.99
CA LYS A 3 9.21 21.54 -17.16
C LYS A 3 8.18 20.88 -18.08
N ARG A 4 7.88 19.59 -17.88
CA ARG A 4 6.89 18.86 -18.70
C ARG A 4 5.55 19.61 -18.68
N LYS A 5 4.92 19.78 -19.85
CA LYS A 5 3.55 20.29 -19.94
C LYS A 5 2.59 19.30 -19.27
N ARG A 6 1.88 19.78 -18.24
CA ARG A 6 0.98 18.95 -17.41
C ARG A 6 -0.44 18.87 -17.95
N GLU A 7 -0.81 19.79 -18.85
CA GLU A 7 -2.07 19.86 -19.59
C GLU A 7 -2.48 18.48 -20.15
N MET A 8 -3.75 18.13 -19.98
CA MET A 8 -4.35 16.90 -20.52
C MET A 8 -5.13 17.23 -21.79
N SER A 9 -4.58 16.88 -22.95
CA SER A 9 -5.27 16.91 -24.23
C SER A 9 -5.70 15.52 -24.67
N ARG A 10 -6.64 15.44 -25.63
CA ARG A 10 -7.06 14.15 -26.23
C ARG A 10 -5.88 13.33 -26.77
N ASP A 11 -4.96 13.95 -27.50
CA ASP A 11 -3.74 13.30 -28.01
C ASP A 11 -2.86 12.72 -26.89
N LYS A 12 -2.78 13.42 -25.74
CA LYS A 12 -2.01 12.96 -24.60
C LYS A 12 -2.70 11.77 -23.92
N ILE A 13 -4.02 11.79 -23.81
CA ILE A 13 -4.82 10.67 -23.29
C ILE A 13 -4.57 9.43 -24.15
N ASP A 14 -4.70 9.54 -25.48
CA ASP A 14 -4.46 8.44 -26.41
C ASP A 14 -3.03 7.88 -26.29
N LYS A 15 -2.05 8.76 -26.11
CA LYS A 15 -0.66 8.35 -25.87
C LYS A 15 -0.50 7.57 -24.55
N LEU A 16 -1.16 7.98 -23.47
CA LEU A 16 -1.11 7.28 -22.18
C LEU A 16 -1.78 5.90 -22.29
N ILE A 17 -2.92 5.81 -22.97
CA ILE A 17 -3.59 4.54 -23.26
C ILE A 17 -2.68 3.61 -24.07
N LYS A 18 -2.04 4.11 -25.14
CA LYS A 18 -1.07 3.35 -25.94
C LYS A 18 0.15 2.88 -25.14
N GLN A 19 0.49 3.55 -24.04
CA GLN A 19 1.58 3.14 -23.13
C GLN A 19 1.13 2.06 -22.12
N GLY A 20 -0.16 1.69 -22.11
CA GLY A 20 -0.76 0.74 -21.20
C GLY A 20 -1.07 1.32 -19.82
N ARG A 21 -1.22 2.64 -19.68
CA ARG A 21 -1.66 3.26 -18.42
C ARG A 21 -3.08 2.81 -18.09
N GLY A 22 -3.31 2.38 -16.86
CA GLY A 22 -4.56 1.77 -16.40
C GLY A 22 -4.70 0.28 -16.70
N SER A 23 -3.75 -0.32 -17.43
CA SER A 23 -3.80 -1.74 -17.80
C SER A 23 -2.84 -2.57 -16.95
N GLY A 24 -3.08 -3.89 -16.93
CA GLY A 24 -2.29 -4.86 -16.19
C GLY A 24 -2.81 -5.12 -14.78
N THR A 25 -2.18 -6.08 -14.11
CA THR A 25 -2.43 -6.47 -12.72
C THR A 25 -1.10 -6.70 -12.03
N MET A 26 -1.08 -6.67 -10.70
CA MET A 26 0.11 -6.98 -9.89
C MET A 26 1.32 -6.14 -10.33
N GLU A 27 2.44 -6.80 -10.63
CA GLU A 27 3.70 -6.19 -11.09
C GLU A 27 3.60 -5.49 -12.44
N ASN A 28 2.62 -5.86 -13.26
CA ASN A 28 2.44 -5.35 -14.61
C ASN A 28 1.50 -4.14 -14.69
N TYR A 29 0.81 -3.81 -13.60
CA TYR A 29 -0.10 -2.67 -13.60
C TYR A 29 0.64 -1.33 -13.67
N LYS A 30 0.14 -0.42 -14.49
CA LYS A 30 0.66 0.95 -14.64
C LYS A 30 -0.39 1.99 -14.21
N PRO A 31 -0.18 2.76 -13.12
CA PRO A 31 -1.16 3.74 -12.66
C PRO A 31 -1.36 4.86 -13.68
N TRP A 32 -2.58 5.40 -13.77
CA TRP A 32 -2.89 6.50 -14.69
C TRP A 32 -2.07 7.74 -14.35
N HIS A 33 -2.12 8.18 -13.10
CA HIS A 33 -1.31 9.27 -12.59
C HIS A 33 -0.04 8.74 -11.91
N GLN A 34 1.12 9.25 -12.31
CA GLN A 34 2.38 9.08 -11.57
C GLN A 34 2.81 10.41 -10.93
N ILE A 35 3.73 10.33 -9.97
CA ILE A 35 4.22 11.49 -9.20
C ILE A 35 4.75 12.66 -10.06
N HIS A 36 5.16 12.40 -11.30
CA HIS A 36 5.67 13.44 -12.21
C HIS A 36 4.58 14.08 -13.09
N ASP A 37 3.39 13.48 -13.12
CA ASP A 37 2.28 13.90 -13.97
C ASP A 37 1.45 15.03 -13.32
N VAL A 38 1.46 15.12 -11.99
CA VAL A 38 0.62 16.06 -11.23
C VAL A 38 1.44 17.12 -10.47
N ALA A 39 0.85 18.31 -10.30
CA ALA A 39 1.34 19.31 -9.37
C ALA A 39 0.81 18.94 -7.97
N SER A 40 1.53 18.10 -7.22
CA SER A 40 1.06 17.74 -5.88
C SER A 40 1.09 18.97 -4.97
N LEU A 41 -0.05 19.30 -4.36
CA LEU A 41 -0.13 20.29 -3.27
C LEU A 41 0.37 19.72 -1.94
N GLY A 42 0.60 18.40 -1.87
CA GLY A 42 1.07 17.68 -0.70
C GLY A 42 2.34 16.85 -0.96
N ARG A 43 2.69 16.02 0.03
CA ARG A 43 3.85 15.12 -0.03
C ARG A 43 3.58 13.95 -0.98
N VAL A 44 4.38 13.84 -2.03
CA VAL A 44 4.44 12.64 -2.88
C VAL A 44 5.33 11.57 -2.26
N THR A 45 4.94 10.31 -2.40
CA THR A 45 5.72 9.16 -1.90
C THR A 45 5.79 8.06 -2.94
N ARG A 46 6.92 7.36 -3.00
CA ARG A 46 7.08 6.10 -3.77
C ARG A 46 7.39 4.97 -2.81
N ILE A 47 6.66 3.86 -2.91
CA ILE A 47 6.88 2.69 -2.06
C ILE A 47 6.86 1.43 -2.92
N LYS A 48 7.87 0.57 -2.78
CA LYS A 48 7.91 -0.75 -3.43
C LYS A 48 6.92 -1.68 -2.73
N GLY A 49 5.95 -2.22 -3.43
CA GLY A 49 5.00 -3.19 -2.89
C GLY A 49 5.60 -4.58 -2.77
N TRP A 50 5.40 -5.22 -1.64
CA TRP A 50 5.75 -6.63 -1.46
C TRP A 50 4.73 -7.58 -2.06
N LYS A 51 3.45 -7.20 -2.13
CA LYS A 51 2.42 -8.01 -2.82
C LYS A 51 2.57 -7.95 -4.33
N THR A 52 2.75 -6.73 -4.84
CA THR A 52 2.73 -6.42 -6.28
C THR A 52 4.12 -6.37 -6.91
N LYS A 53 5.20 -6.38 -6.13
CA LYS A 53 6.61 -6.28 -6.58
C LYS A 53 6.97 -5.04 -7.41
N ARG A 54 6.07 -4.06 -7.52
CA ARG A 54 6.30 -2.79 -8.25
C ARG A 54 6.37 -1.59 -7.33
N VAL A 55 6.84 -0.45 -7.85
CA VAL A 55 6.81 0.82 -7.12
C VAL A 55 5.44 1.47 -7.32
N HIS A 56 4.76 1.77 -6.23
CA HIS A 56 3.52 2.52 -6.20
C HIS A 56 3.78 4.02 -6.06
N HIS A 57 2.85 4.82 -6.58
CA HIS A 57 2.95 6.27 -6.62
C HIS A 57 1.80 6.91 -5.84
N PHE A 58 2.11 7.62 -4.75
CA PHE A 58 1.11 8.30 -3.93
C PHE A 58 1.28 9.81 -3.97
N LEU A 59 0.16 10.50 -4.08
CA LEU A 59 0.04 11.95 -4.22
C LEU A 59 -0.36 12.63 -2.91
N SER A 60 -0.74 11.84 -1.91
CA SER A 60 -1.08 12.30 -0.56
C SER A 60 -0.65 11.32 0.54
N ASP A 61 -0.58 11.81 1.77
CA ASP A 61 -0.34 10.96 2.94
C ASP A 61 -1.51 10.00 3.21
N LEU A 62 -2.73 10.39 2.85
CA LEU A 62 -3.93 9.56 3.01
C LEU A 62 -3.84 8.31 2.12
N GLU A 63 -3.47 8.49 0.85
CA GLU A 63 -3.21 7.38 -0.08
C GLU A 63 -2.11 6.46 0.44
N LYS A 64 -0.99 7.04 0.89
CA LYS A 64 0.11 6.27 1.46
C LYS A 64 -0.35 5.42 2.65
N TYR A 65 -1.13 5.99 3.56
CA TYR A 65 -1.59 5.27 4.75
C TYR A 65 -2.60 4.18 4.42
N PHE A 66 -3.54 4.46 3.51
CA PHE A 66 -4.47 3.46 3.03
C PHE A 66 -3.74 2.30 2.32
N TYR A 67 -2.76 2.62 1.48
CA TYR A 67 -1.90 1.62 0.83
C TYR A 67 -1.18 0.72 1.84
N LEU A 68 -0.63 1.27 2.93
CA LEU A 68 0.06 0.48 3.94
C LEU A 68 -0.89 -0.52 4.63
N LEU A 69 -2.15 -0.14 4.86
CA LEU A 69 -3.17 -1.05 5.38
C LEU A 69 -3.53 -2.14 4.37
N ALA A 70 -3.67 -1.78 3.09
CA ALA A 70 -3.93 -2.74 2.02
C ALA A 70 -2.76 -3.73 1.85
N GLN A 71 -1.52 -3.25 1.92
CA GLN A 71 -0.30 -4.07 1.93
C GLN A 71 -0.22 -4.98 3.18
N TRP A 72 -0.74 -4.54 4.32
CA TRP A 72 -0.75 -5.34 5.54
C TRP A 72 -1.85 -6.41 5.56
N SER A 73 -2.99 -6.18 4.92
CA SER A 73 -4.13 -7.11 4.93
C SER A 73 -3.77 -8.46 4.27
N ASP A 74 -4.17 -9.58 4.89
CA ASP A 74 -3.99 -10.93 4.31
C ASP A 74 -4.97 -11.22 3.17
N TYR A 75 -6.09 -10.50 3.15
CA TYR A 75 -7.11 -10.66 2.11
C TYR A 75 -6.72 -9.97 0.81
N VAL A 76 -5.91 -8.91 0.87
CA VAL A 76 -5.52 -8.17 -0.34
C VAL A 76 -4.44 -8.95 -1.10
N ILE A 77 -4.66 -9.14 -2.40
CA ILE A 77 -3.67 -9.79 -3.28
C ILE A 77 -3.14 -8.84 -4.35
N ASP A 78 -3.96 -7.92 -4.86
CA ASP A 78 -3.53 -6.89 -5.83
C ASP A 78 -3.98 -5.49 -5.36
N ILE A 79 -3.19 -4.49 -5.72
CA ILE A 79 -3.44 -3.09 -5.42
C ILE A 79 -3.14 -2.30 -6.68
N ARG A 80 -4.13 -1.61 -7.23
CA ARG A 80 -4.02 -0.80 -8.44
C ARG A 80 -4.41 0.64 -8.11
N GLU A 81 -3.42 1.48 -7.82
CA GLU A 81 -3.65 2.90 -7.52
C GLU A 81 -3.93 3.72 -8.78
N GLN A 82 -4.67 4.82 -8.63
CA GLN A 82 -4.95 5.78 -9.69
C GLN A 82 -5.53 5.06 -10.92
N TYR A 83 -6.57 4.25 -10.70
CA TYR A 83 -7.20 3.40 -11.69
C TYR A 83 -8.11 4.23 -12.60
N PRO A 84 -7.83 4.31 -13.91
CA PRO A 84 -8.60 5.14 -14.80
C PRO A 84 -9.95 4.52 -15.15
N LEU A 85 -10.98 5.35 -15.16
CA LEU A 85 -12.30 4.98 -15.65
C LEU A 85 -12.30 5.17 -17.17
N LEU A 86 -12.20 4.06 -17.89
CA LEU A 86 -12.11 4.03 -19.35
C LEU A 86 -13.14 3.04 -19.91
N PRO A 87 -13.74 3.34 -21.09
CA PRO A 87 -13.51 4.52 -21.93
C PRO A 87 -14.08 5.83 -21.33
N ILE A 88 -13.53 7.00 -21.70
CA ILE A 88 -14.00 8.30 -21.16
C ILE A 88 -15.45 8.57 -21.58
N GLU A 89 -15.82 8.10 -22.77
CA GLU A 89 -17.14 8.23 -23.32
C GLU A 89 -18.21 7.67 -22.37
N GLU A 90 -17.89 6.61 -21.61
CA GLU A 90 -18.79 6.05 -20.61
C GLU A 90 -18.98 6.99 -19.41
N THR A 91 -17.91 7.59 -18.88
CA THR A 91 -18.03 8.54 -17.77
C THR A 91 -18.72 9.83 -18.20
N MET A 92 -18.54 10.24 -19.46
CA MET A 92 -19.28 11.35 -20.06
C MET A 92 -20.78 11.04 -20.18
N GLN A 93 -21.14 9.85 -20.67
CA GLN A 93 -22.53 9.41 -20.75
C GLN A 93 -23.17 9.36 -19.35
N ILE A 94 -22.49 8.80 -18.37
CA ILE A 94 -22.97 8.78 -16.97
C ILE A 94 -23.17 10.22 -16.46
N ALA A 95 -22.24 11.13 -16.74
CA ALA A 95 -22.37 12.52 -16.33
C ALA A 95 -23.60 13.19 -16.96
N GLU A 96 -23.87 12.94 -18.24
CA GLU A 96 -25.06 13.41 -18.95
C GLU A 96 -26.36 12.83 -18.36
N GLU A 97 -26.41 11.50 -18.14
CA GLU A 97 -27.54 10.80 -17.52
C GLU A 97 -27.89 11.38 -16.14
N LEU A 98 -26.87 11.79 -15.37
CA LEU A 98 -27.01 12.36 -14.04
C LEU A 98 -27.19 13.89 -14.05
N SER A 99 -27.16 14.55 -15.22
CA SER A 99 -27.13 16.02 -15.32
C SER A 99 -25.98 16.68 -14.54
N ILE A 100 -24.83 16.00 -14.47
CA ILE A 100 -23.61 16.45 -13.80
C ILE A 100 -22.60 16.92 -14.85
N LYS A 101 -21.90 18.03 -14.58
CA LYS A 101 -20.81 18.46 -15.45
C LYS A 101 -19.62 17.51 -15.37
N HIS A 102 -19.18 16.96 -16.51
CA HIS A 102 -17.97 16.16 -16.57
C HIS A 102 -16.70 17.00 -16.31
N ASN A 103 -15.58 16.35 -15.97
CA ASN A 103 -14.37 17.04 -15.58
C ASN A 103 -13.49 17.38 -16.79
N THR A 104 -13.26 18.69 -17.01
CA THR A 104 -12.40 19.20 -18.08
C THR A 104 -11.06 19.72 -17.55
N ASP A 105 -10.00 19.63 -18.35
CA ASP A 105 -8.72 20.30 -18.08
C ASP A 105 -8.89 21.82 -18.15
N VAL A 106 -8.23 22.54 -17.25
CA VAL A 106 -8.41 24.00 -17.12
C VAL A 106 -7.86 24.75 -18.34
N THR A 107 -6.81 24.24 -18.96
CA THR A 107 -6.08 24.89 -20.05
C THR A 107 -6.62 24.45 -21.41
N THR A 108 -6.72 23.15 -21.66
CA THR A 108 -7.15 22.63 -22.98
C THR A 108 -8.66 22.67 -23.16
N LYS A 109 -9.42 22.67 -22.05
CA LYS A 109 -10.88 22.47 -22.01
C LYS A 109 -11.34 21.08 -22.47
N ASP A 110 -10.41 20.17 -22.77
CA ASP A 110 -10.72 18.79 -23.11
C ASP A 110 -11.24 18.03 -21.87
N GLU A 111 -12.14 17.08 -22.10
CA GLU A 111 -12.58 16.15 -21.05
C GLU A 111 -11.43 15.27 -20.58
N THR A 112 -11.38 15.02 -19.28
CA THR A 112 -10.28 14.30 -18.63
C THR A 112 -10.72 12.94 -18.10
N VAL A 113 -9.82 11.97 -18.15
CA VAL A 113 -10.03 10.65 -17.54
C VAL A 113 -10.21 10.81 -16.04
N LEU A 114 -11.37 10.38 -15.53
CA LEU A 114 -11.59 10.21 -14.10
C LEU A 114 -10.78 9.02 -13.59
N THR A 115 -10.34 9.09 -12.33
CA THR A 115 -9.61 7.99 -11.70
C THR A 115 -10.20 7.66 -10.34
N THR A 116 -10.20 6.38 -10.02
CA THR A 116 -10.40 5.84 -8.67
C THR A 116 -9.04 5.74 -7.99
N ASP A 117 -8.94 6.18 -6.73
CA ASP A 117 -7.67 6.17 -6.02
C ASP A 117 -7.10 4.75 -5.88
N PHE A 118 -7.94 3.76 -5.58
CA PHE A 118 -7.55 2.37 -5.44
C PHE A 118 -8.61 1.40 -5.97
N LEU A 119 -8.22 0.55 -6.92
CA LEU A 119 -8.89 -0.71 -7.21
C LEU A 119 -8.11 -1.84 -6.53
N ILE A 120 -8.75 -2.55 -5.59
CA ILE A 120 -8.13 -3.58 -4.76
C ILE A 120 -8.75 -4.92 -5.12
N THR A 121 -7.90 -5.93 -5.32
CA THR A 121 -8.35 -7.31 -5.46
C THR A 121 -8.20 -8.03 -4.12
N LEU A 122 -9.31 -8.52 -3.60
CA LEU A 122 -9.39 -9.32 -2.38
C LEU A 122 -9.49 -10.81 -2.73
N LYS A 123 -8.90 -11.67 -1.91
CA LYS A 123 -9.09 -13.11 -1.91
C LYS A 123 -9.96 -13.50 -0.72
N ILE A 124 -11.16 -13.98 -0.99
CA ILE A 124 -12.14 -14.43 0.01
C ILE A 124 -12.39 -15.92 -0.24
N GLY A 125 -11.79 -16.77 0.61
CA GLY A 125 -11.75 -18.21 0.37
C GLY A 125 -11.05 -18.53 -0.96
N ASN A 126 -11.76 -19.20 -1.86
CA ASN A 126 -11.28 -19.57 -3.20
C ASN A 126 -11.65 -18.56 -4.29
N LYS A 127 -12.35 -17.47 -3.95
CA LYS A 127 -12.78 -16.45 -4.90
C LYS A 127 -11.94 -15.20 -4.78
N THR A 128 -11.82 -14.47 -5.89
CA THR A 128 -11.27 -13.12 -5.92
C THR A 128 -12.37 -12.13 -6.26
N VAL A 129 -12.41 -11.02 -5.54
CA VAL A 129 -13.36 -9.92 -5.77
C VAL A 129 -12.62 -8.60 -5.83
N ASP A 130 -13.02 -7.73 -6.74
CA ASP A 130 -12.50 -6.38 -6.84
C ASP A 130 -13.39 -5.42 -6.06
N ILE A 131 -12.77 -4.48 -5.34
CA ILE A 131 -13.44 -3.36 -4.67
C ILE A 131 -12.74 -2.04 -5.05
N ALA A 132 -13.52 -0.98 -5.18
CA ALA A 132 -13.04 0.35 -5.54
C ALA A 132 -13.12 1.28 -4.33
N ARG A 133 -12.07 2.03 -4.04
CA ARG A 133 -12.01 2.98 -2.92
C ARG A 133 -11.45 4.32 -3.35
N THR A 134 -12.20 5.37 -3.08
CA THR A 134 -11.80 6.76 -3.30
C THR A 134 -11.48 7.41 -1.97
N LEU A 135 -10.37 8.14 -1.90
CA LEU A 135 -9.87 8.73 -0.68
C LEU A 135 -10.17 10.22 -0.65
N LYS A 136 -10.74 10.67 0.46
CA LYS A 136 -11.00 12.09 0.66
C LYS A 136 -10.94 12.46 2.13
N TYR A 137 -10.37 13.62 2.43
CA TYR A 137 -10.45 14.14 3.79
C TYR A 137 -11.90 14.48 4.12
N ALA A 138 -12.34 14.17 5.34
CA ALA A 138 -13.72 14.36 5.76
C ALA A 138 -14.19 15.83 5.60
N LYS A 139 -13.29 16.79 5.84
CA LYS A 139 -13.54 18.22 5.67
C LYS A 139 -13.87 18.64 4.23
N ASP A 140 -13.46 17.84 3.24
CA ASP A 140 -13.64 18.16 1.82
C ASP A 140 -14.89 17.48 1.23
N ILE A 141 -15.58 16.63 2.01
CA ILE A 141 -16.77 15.88 1.54
C ILE A 141 -17.98 16.80 1.34
N GLU A 142 -18.07 17.90 2.09
CA GLU A 142 -19.15 18.89 1.94
C GLU A 142 -19.06 19.69 0.63
N ASN A 143 -17.98 19.53 -0.14
CA ASN A 143 -17.86 20.18 -1.44
C ASN A 143 -18.75 19.49 -2.48
N TYR A 144 -19.84 20.17 -2.85
CA TYR A 144 -20.81 19.70 -3.83
C TYR A 144 -20.16 19.22 -5.14
N ARG A 145 -19.17 19.96 -5.65
CA ARG A 145 -18.48 19.60 -6.90
C ARG A 145 -17.63 18.32 -6.77
N ILE A 146 -17.14 18.01 -5.57
CA ILE A 146 -16.45 16.74 -5.31
C ILE A 146 -17.45 15.59 -5.30
N MET A 147 -18.59 15.77 -4.63
CA MET A 147 -19.64 14.76 -4.56
C MET A 147 -20.24 14.42 -5.92
N GLU A 148 -20.45 15.41 -6.78
CA GLU A 148 -20.84 15.21 -8.19
C GLU A 148 -19.89 14.25 -8.93
N LYS A 149 -18.58 14.43 -8.78
CA LYS A 149 -17.58 13.58 -9.44
C LYS A 149 -17.61 12.16 -8.88
N PHE A 150 -17.81 12.04 -7.57
CA PHE A 150 -17.93 10.75 -6.90
C PHE A 150 -19.20 10.01 -7.31
N GLU A 151 -20.28 10.70 -7.64
CA GLU A 151 -21.50 10.07 -8.13
C GLU A 151 -21.33 9.44 -9.52
N ILE A 152 -20.56 10.09 -10.41
CA ILE A 152 -20.16 9.51 -11.70
C ILE A 152 -19.33 8.24 -11.47
N GLU A 153 -18.35 8.31 -10.58
CA GLU A 153 -17.50 7.17 -10.24
C GLU A 153 -18.28 6.01 -9.61
N ARG A 154 -19.16 6.30 -8.64
CA ARG A 154 -20.04 5.32 -8.00
C ARG A 154 -20.89 4.59 -9.03
N THR A 155 -21.53 5.33 -9.93
CA THR A 155 -22.38 4.79 -11.00
C THR A 155 -21.57 3.92 -11.97
N TYR A 156 -20.35 4.33 -12.31
CA TYR A 156 -19.44 3.55 -13.16
C TYR A 156 -19.12 2.17 -12.57
N TRP A 157 -18.84 2.10 -11.26
CA TRP A 157 -18.54 0.84 -10.57
C TRP A 157 -19.79 0.00 -10.28
N GLU A 158 -20.92 0.65 -9.97
CA GLU A 158 -22.21 -0.02 -9.78
C GLU A 158 -22.66 -0.76 -11.05
N LYS A 159 -22.51 -0.16 -12.24
CA LYS A 159 -22.76 -0.82 -13.54
C LYS A 159 -21.90 -2.09 -13.75
N ARG A 160 -20.81 -2.25 -13.00
CA ARG A 160 -19.89 -3.42 -13.04
C ARG A 160 -20.09 -4.38 -11.87
N GLY A 161 -21.02 -4.10 -10.95
CA GLY A 161 -21.20 -4.88 -9.73
C GLY A 161 -20.00 -4.83 -8.78
N ILE A 162 -19.17 -3.78 -8.88
CA ILE A 162 -17.99 -3.60 -8.03
C ILE A 162 -18.37 -2.69 -6.86
N ASP A 163 -18.11 -3.15 -5.64
CA ASP A 163 -18.34 -2.38 -4.42
C ASP A 163 -17.43 -1.16 -4.38
N TRP A 164 -18.03 0.04 -4.40
CA TRP A 164 -17.34 1.32 -4.35
C TRP A 164 -17.65 2.05 -3.04
N GLY A 165 -16.64 2.73 -2.47
CA GLY A 165 -16.84 3.54 -1.27
C GLY A 165 -15.77 4.60 -1.03
N ILE A 166 -16.14 5.63 -0.27
CA ILE A 166 -15.25 6.70 0.15
C ILE A 166 -14.57 6.30 1.47
N VAL A 167 -13.25 6.47 1.53
CA VAL A 167 -12.46 6.29 2.75
C VAL A 167 -11.86 7.63 3.17
N THR A 168 -12.03 7.96 4.44
CA THR A 168 -11.54 9.21 5.05
C THR A 168 -10.41 8.96 6.02
N GLU A 169 -9.70 10.02 6.39
CA GLU A 169 -8.66 9.98 7.42
C GLU A 169 -9.18 9.49 8.77
N LYS A 170 -10.49 9.60 9.02
CA LYS A 170 -11.14 9.14 10.27
C LYS A 170 -11.19 7.61 10.37
N GLN A 171 -11.17 6.91 9.24
CA GLN A 171 -11.19 5.44 9.18
C GLN A 171 -9.79 4.83 9.16
N ILE A 172 -8.73 5.65 9.17
CA ILE A 172 -7.35 5.20 9.04
C ILE A 172 -6.64 5.31 10.41
N PRO A 173 -6.21 4.18 11.01
CA PRO A 173 -5.40 4.18 12.22
C PRO A 173 -4.00 4.72 11.93
N LYS A 174 -3.84 6.05 12.03
CA LYS A 174 -2.63 6.76 11.63
C LYS A 174 -1.36 6.23 12.31
N ILE A 175 -1.43 5.87 13.60
CA ILE A 175 -0.28 5.34 14.35
C ILE A 175 0.16 3.99 13.78
N MET A 176 -0.80 3.09 13.50
CA MET A 176 -0.55 1.82 12.84
C MET A 176 0.11 2.01 11.47
N CYS A 177 -0.41 2.91 10.64
CA CYS A 177 0.21 3.19 9.35
C CYS A 177 1.63 3.73 9.48
N GLN A 178 1.91 4.58 10.48
CA GLN A 178 3.27 5.07 10.74
C GLN A 178 4.21 3.94 11.18
N ASN A 179 3.74 3.06 12.06
CA ASN A 179 4.50 1.90 12.51
C ASN A 179 4.79 0.93 11.35
N LEU A 180 3.77 0.62 10.53
CA LEU A 180 3.92 -0.18 9.32
C LEU A 180 4.92 0.43 8.35
N TYR A 181 4.86 1.75 8.14
CA TYR A 181 5.84 2.46 7.31
C TYR A 181 7.27 2.31 7.85
N ASN A 182 7.46 2.42 9.17
CA ASN A 182 8.77 2.31 9.82
C ASN A 182 9.41 0.91 9.69
N ILE A 183 8.59 -0.15 9.65
CA ILE A 183 9.07 -1.53 9.49
C ILE A 183 9.02 -2.01 8.04
N HIS A 184 8.43 -1.23 7.13
CA HIS A 184 8.13 -1.65 5.76
C HIS A 184 9.36 -2.17 5.00
N GLN A 185 10.49 -1.45 5.12
CA GLN A 185 11.71 -1.81 4.40
C GLN A 185 12.28 -3.17 4.86
N SER A 186 12.03 -3.56 6.11
CA SER A 186 12.49 -4.84 6.66
C SER A 186 11.82 -6.04 5.99
N TYR A 187 10.75 -5.88 5.20
CA TYR A 187 10.22 -6.96 4.38
C TYR A 187 11.25 -7.46 3.37
N PHE A 188 12.03 -6.54 2.79
CA PHE A 188 13.04 -6.82 1.77
C PHE A 188 14.41 -7.14 2.39
N ILE A 189 14.43 -7.89 3.50
CA ILE A 189 15.64 -8.18 4.28
C ILE A 189 16.74 -8.86 3.44
N GLU A 190 16.38 -9.62 2.41
CA GLU A 190 17.32 -10.28 1.49
C GLU A 190 18.11 -9.31 0.59
N GLN A 191 17.65 -8.04 0.49
CA GLN A 191 18.36 -6.97 -0.21
C GLN A 191 19.30 -6.19 0.72
N ASP A 192 19.38 -6.54 2.01
CA ASP A 192 20.26 -5.89 2.98
C ASP A 192 21.66 -6.52 2.91
N ASP A 193 22.68 -5.69 2.62
CA ASP A 193 24.05 -6.16 2.38
C ASP A 193 24.67 -6.88 3.59
N ASP A 194 24.29 -6.51 4.83
CA ASP A 194 24.80 -7.13 6.06
C ASP A 194 24.25 -8.55 6.29
N LEU A 195 23.11 -8.85 5.65
CA LEU A 195 22.28 -10.03 5.90
C LEU A 195 22.17 -10.96 4.68
N LYS A 196 22.50 -10.49 3.48
CA LYS A 196 22.35 -11.23 2.22
C LYS A 196 23.12 -12.56 2.19
N SER A 197 24.22 -12.66 2.92
CA SER A 197 25.05 -13.87 3.01
C SER A 197 24.75 -14.73 4.24
N ARG A 198 23.79 -14.33 5.09
CA ARG A 198 23.48 -15.00 6.36
C ARG A 198 22.23 -15.86 6.23
N ASP A 199 22.18 -16.93 7.03
CA ASP A 199 20.96 -17.74 7.13
C ASP A 199 19.91 -17.02 7.99
N ILE A 200 19.08 -16.20 7.33
CA ILE A 200 17.99 -15.46 7.98
C ILE A 200 17.03 -16.41 8.70
N ARG A 201 16.82 -17.64 8.20
CA ARG A 201 15.92 -18.60 8.84
C ARG A 201 16.50 -19.08 10.16
N TYR A 202 17.78 -19.44 10.17
CA TYR A 202 18.48 -19.85 11.39
C TYR A 202 18.49 -18.73 12.43
N LEU A 203 18.86 -17.51 12.04
CA LEU A 203 18.86 -16.35 12.93
C LEU A 203 17.45 -16.04 13.46
N SER A 204 16.43 -16.14 12.61
CA SER A 204 15.03 -15.97 13.01
C SER A 204 14.62 -16.95 14.10
N LYS A 205 15.02 -18.23 13.97
CA LYS A 205 14.73 -19.27 14.98
C LYS A 205 15.38 -18.95 16.33
N ILE A 206 16.64 -18.51 16.32
CA ILE A 206 17.34 -18.09 17.54
C ILE A 206 16.60 -16.93 18.19
N LEU A 207 16.27 -15.89 17.42
CA LEU A 207 15.61 -14.70 17.94
C LEU A 207 14.22 -15.01 18.52
N ILE A 208 13.42 -15.81 17.83
CA ILE A 208 12.11 -16.27 18.33
C ILE A 208 12.28 -17.03 19.65
N ASN A 209 13.24 -17.97 19.72
CA ASN A 209 13.50 -18.72 20.94
C ASN A 209 13.92 -17.81 22.11
N ARG A 210 14.77 -16.81 21.87
CA ARG A 210 15.14 -15.83 22.90
C ARG A 210 13.94 -15.01 23.38
N ILE A 211 13.11 -14.53 22.46
CA ILE A 211 11.89 -13.77 22.81
C ILE A 211 10.95 -14.61 23.67
N GLN A 212 10.80 -15.90 23.38
CA GLN A 212 9.92 -16.79 24.14
C GLN A 212 10.45 -17.13 25.54
N ASN A 213 11.77 -17.24 25.69
CA ASN A 213 12.38 -17.80 26.91
C ASN A 213 13.06 -16.77 27.81
N GLN A 214 13.29 -15.55 27.34
CA GLN A 214 13.93 -14.49 28.11
C GLN A 214 12.91 -13.44 28.52
N LYS A 215 12.95 -13.03 29.80
CA LYS A 215 12.20 -11.88 30.31
C LYS A 215 13.10 -10.66 30.28
N SER A 216 13.10 -9.92 29.17
CA SER A 216 13.95 -8.75 29.00
C SER A 216 13.33 -7.74 28.03
N THR A 217 14.01 -6.60 27.85
CA THR A 217 13.67 -5.65 26.79
C THR A 217 14.08 -6.20 25.43
N ILE A 218 13.35 -5.83 24.39
CA ILE A 218 13.67 -6.23 23.01
C ILE A 218 15.04 -5.73 22.58
N VAL A 219 15.42 -4.51 22.98
CA VAL A 219 16.76 -3.99 22.70
C VAL A 219 17.81 -4.91 23.27
N GLN A 220 17.71 -5.27 24.55
CA GLN A 220 18.68 -6.16 25.18
C GLN A 220 18.76 -7.52 24.47
N VAL A 221 17.62 -8.16 24.19
CA VAL A 221 17.59 -9.44 23.45
C VAL A 221 18.30 -9.33 22.08
N THR A 222 18.03 -8.25 21.34
CA THR A 222 18.64 -8.06 20.02
C THR A 222 20.12 -7.68 20.09
N THR A 223 20.52 -6.86 21.06
CA THR A 223 21.91 -6.43 21.25
C THR A 223 22.78 -7.59 21.73
N ASP A 224 22.29 -8.39 22.68
CA ASP A 224 23.00 -9.57 23.18
C ASP A 224 23.20 -10.58 22.04
N MET A 225 22.19 -10.77 21.20
CA MET A 225 22.29 -11.64 20.02
C MET A 225 23.30 -11.12 18.99
N ASP A 226 23.35 -9.81 18.74
CA ASP A 226 24.34 -9.21 17.85
C ASP A 226 25.76 -9.43 18.37
N ILE A 227 26.00 -9.21 19.68
CA ILE A 227 27.31 -9.40 20.32
C ILE A 227 27.73 -10.87 20.27
N GLU A 228 26.87 -11.78 20.72
CA GLU A 228 27.18 -13.22 20.82
C GLU A 228 27.48 -13.85 19.46
N LEU A 229 26.83 -13.39 18.39
CA LEU A 229 27.00 -13.91 17.03
C LEU A 229 27.99 -13.10 16.18
N GLY A 230 28.66 -12.09 16.75
CA GLY A 230 29.60 -11.23 16.03
C GLY A 230 28.96 -10.49 14.86
N MET A 231 27.71 -10.06 14.99
CA MET A 231 26.97 -9.33 13.96
C MET A 231 27.09 -7.81 14.15
N PRO A 232 27.00 -7.02 13.07
CA PRO A 232 26.93 -5.57 13.19
C PRO A 232 25.77 -5.13 14.10
N ALA A 233 25.97 -4.07 14.86
CA ALA A 233 24.95 -3.56 15.77
C ALA A 233 23.64 -3.21 15.04
N GLY A 234 22.52 -3.72 15.55
CA GLY A 234 21.19 -3.51 15.00
C GLY A 234 20.75 -4.58 13.99
N THR A 235 21.58 -5.58 13.70
CA THR A 235 21.26 -6.67 12.78
C THR A 235 20.06 -7.48 13.26
N SER A 236 20.06 -7.90 14.52
CA SER A 236 18.97 -8.66 15.12
C SER A 236 17.67 -7.85 15.21
N LEU A 237 17.76 -6.53 15.37
CA LEU A 237 16.59 -5.64 15.32
C LEU A 237 16.00 -5.54 13.90
N LYS A 238 16.83 -5.58 12.85
CA LYS A 238 16.33 -5.69 11.46
C LYS A 238 15.56 -7.01 11.27
N ILE A 239 16.09 -8.11 11.79
CA ILE A 239 15.44 -9.44 11.74
C ILE A 239 14.11 -9.41 12.52
N LEU A 240 14.07 -8.81 13.71
CA LEU A 240 12.81 -8.63 14.45
C LEU A 240 11.75 -7.92 13.61
N LYS A 241 12.11 -6.79 12.99
CA LYS A 241 11.18 -6.03 12.14
C LYS A 241 10.74 -6.82 10.92
N TYR A 242 11.62 -7.64 10.33
CA TYR A 242 11.27 -8.59 9.27
C TYR A 242 10.25 -9.62 9.76
N LEU A 243 10.44 -10.17 10.95
CA LEU A 243 9.51 -11.12 11.55
C LEU A 243 8.14 -10.48 11.83
N ILE A 244 8.12 -9.23 12.30
CA ILE A 244 6.88 -8.47 12.51
C ILE A 244 6.18 -8.19 11.18
N VAL A 245 6.89 -7.65 10.18
CA VAL A 245 6.25 -7.25 8.92
C VAL A 245 5.74 -8.45 8.10
N ASN A 246 6.32 -9.64 8.32
CA ASN A 246 5.83 -10.91 7.77
C ASN A 246 4.83 -11.65 8.69
N LYS A 247 4.40 -11.02 9.78
CA LYS A 247 3.43 -11.56 10.75
C LYS A 247 3.85 -12.87 11.43
N PHE A 248 5.15 -13.16 11.49
CA PHE A 248 5.67 -14.23 12.34
C PHE A 248 5.64 -13.83 13.82
N LEU A 249 5.82 -12.55 14.09
CA LEU A 249 5.69 -11.95 15.41
C LEU A 249 4.59 -10.88 15.39
N GLY A 250 3.71 -10.93 16.39
CA GLY A 250 2.68 -9.94 16.64
C GLY A 250 3.13 -8.96 17.71
N VAL A 251 2.90 -7.68 17.45
CA VAL A 251 3.08 -6.58 18.41
C VAL A 251 1.91 -5.62 18.24
N ASP A 252 1.55 -4.89 19.28
CA ASP A 252 0.58 -3.81 19.16
C ASP A 252 1.10 -2.73 18.21
N LEU A 253 0.45 -2.58 17.06
CA LEU A 253 0.76 -1.56 16.06
C LEU A 253 -0.08 -0.29 16.25
N GLU A 254 -1.10 -0.28 17.10
CA GLU A 254 -1.94 0.89 17.34
C GLU A 254 -1.30 1.88 18.31
N THR A 255 -0.34 1.43 19.11
CA THR A 255 0.53 2.28 19.92
C THR A 255 1.87 2.54 19.22
N ARG A 256 2.46 3.73 19.44
CA ARG A 256 3.71 4.11 18.78
C ARG A 256 4.83 3.13 19.15
N LEU A 257 5.39 2.43 18.17
CA LEU A 257 6.47 1.48 18.41
C LEU A 257 7.72 2.19 18.94
N ASN A 258 8.17 1.76 20.10
CA ASN A 258 9.45 2.16 20.69
C ASN A 258 10.13 0.91 21.23
N PHE A 259 11.01 0.30 20.44
CA PHE A 259 11.68 -0.95 20.79
C PHE A 259 12.49 -0.87 22.09
N ASN A 260 12.93 0.33 22.51
CA ASN A 260 13.61 0.53 23.79
C ASN A 260 12.70 0.29 25.01
N LYS A 261 11.38 0.34 24.83
CA LYS A 261 10.37 0.17 25.88
C LYS A 261 9.58 -1.13 25.77
N ILE A 262 9.71 -1.84 24.64
CA ILE A 262 8.99 -3.10 24.42
C ILE A 262 9.75 -4.21 25.13
N THR A 263 9.05 -4.99 25.93
CA THR A 263 9.52 -6.20 26.58
C THR A 263 9.06 -7.43 25.80
N THR A 264 9.74 -8.57 25.99
CA THR A 264 9.45 -9.80 25.27
C THR A 264 8.03 -10.32 25.45
N ASP A 265 7.39 -10.09 26.62
CA ASP A 265 6.00 -10.47 26.89
C ASP A 265 4.97 -9.70 26.03
N LYS A 266 5.38 -8.58 25.42
CA LYS A 266 4.54 -7.80 24.50
C LYS A 266 4.66 -8.24 23.05
N ILE A 267 5.49 -9.26 22.78
CA ILE A 267 5.62 -9.86 21.46
C ILE A 267 5.03 -11.26 21.49
N ASN A 268 3.99 -11.46 20.70
CA ASN A 268 3.34 -12.76 20.57
C ASN A 268 3.90 -13.49 19.35
N VAL A 269 4.36 -14.73 19.52
CA VAL A 269 4.68 -15.58 18.37
C VAL A 269 3.37 -15.99 17.72
N GLN A 270 3.19 -15.63 16.45
CA GLN A 270 1.98 -15.95 15.72
C GLN A 270 2.08 -17.37 15.17
N GLU A 271 1.20 -18.26 15.61
CA GLU A 271 1.00 -19.58 15.01
C GLU A 271 0.29 -19.47 13.66
N SER A 272 0.87 -18.76 12.68
CA SER A 272 0.28 -18.81 11.34
C SER A 272 0.61 -20.16 10.69
N ARG A 273 -0.38 -20.83 10.08
CA ARG A 273 -0.28 -22.11 9.32
C ARG A 273 0.93 -22.22 8.38
N LYS A 274 1.54 -21.10 7.98
CA LYS A 274 2.74 -21.05 7.13
C LYS A 274 4.03 -21.37 7.87
N LEU A 275 4.05 -21.42 9.20
CA LEU A 275 5.27 -21.76 9.96
C LEU A 275 5.82 -23.13 9.55
N PHE A 276 4.97 -24.05 9.09
CA PHE A 276 5.39 -25.35 8.58
C PHE A 276 5.22 -25.51 7.06
N ASP A 277 4.18 -24.96 6.42
CA ASP A 277 4.00 -25.14 4.96
C ASP A 277 4.99 -24.34 4.10
N SER A 278 5.60 -23.25 4.59
CA SER A 278 6.77 -22.64 3.93
C SER A 278 8.12 -23.23 4.41
N ILE A 279 8.08 -24.22 5.31
CA ILE A 279 9.24 -24.87 5.93
C ILE A 279 9.34 -26.38 5.58
N THR A 280 8.28 -27.01 5.03
CA THR A 280 8.28 -28.44 4.62
C THR A 280 7.95 -28.66 3.15
N GLY A 281 8.06 -27.64 2.31
CA GLY A 281 7.67 -27.69 0.90
C GLY A 281 8.77 -27.97 -0.12
N TRP A 282 9.82 -28.73 0.22
CA TRP A 282 10.73 -29.37 -0.75
C TRP A 282 11.33 -30.64 -0.10
N ILE A 283 10.82 -31.80 -0.53
CA ILE A 283 11.73 -32.88 -0.92
C ILE A 283 12.41 -32.41 -2.22
#